data_AF-A0A2D2M9Z4-F1
#
_entry.id   AF-A0A2D2M9Z4-F1
#
_cell.length_a   1.000
_cell.length_b   1.000
_cell.length_c   1.000
_cell.angle_alpha   90.00
_cell.angle_beta   90.00
_cell.angle_gamma   90.00
#
_symmetry.space_group_name_H-M   'P 1'
#
loop_
_entity.id
_entity.type
_entity.pdbx_description
1 polymer ?
#
loop_
_entity_poly.entity_id
_entity_poly.type
_entity_poly.pdbx_seq_one_letter_code
_entity_poly.pdbx_strand_id
1 'polypeptide(L)'
;MSLSAEGLKLSANMAQVDRQNDQARDKYERIYGAHGLGKTAFLRVRMYGAEAFKQAEVSADCSPEQLSRKQRSFDFLLSIHEGKGKPSNPFAGLSRPELAAIVEDESGEYTDEERYVALHAKSDLDFEYFQASTSFIFPGGDARPFYRSYIEFLDNLSPVERLRYPAGDREKVERFLAQEEQRLGKLPAEFSIWELMAQG
;
A
#
# COMPACT_ATOMS: atom_id res chain seq x y z
N MET A 1 23.78 -39.78 -9.50
CA MET A 1 23.88 -38.66 -10.46
C MET A 1 24.04 -37.38 -9.67
N SER A 2 25.16 -36.67 -9.80
CA SER A 2 25.38 -35.38 -9.12
C SER A 2 24.77 -34.26 -9.96
N LEU A 3 23.95 -33.40 -9.35
CA LEU A 3 23.48 -32.18 -10.01
C LEU A 3 24.67 -31.27 -10.31
N SER A 4 24.64 -30.57 -11.46
CA SER A 4 25.67 -29.59 -11.81
C SER A 4 25.63 -28.38 -10.86
N ALA A 5 26.72 -27.63 -10.75
CA ALA A 5 26.79 -26.43 -9.93
C ALA A 5 25.73 -25.38 -10.31
N GLU A 6 25.29 -25.33 -11.57
CA GLU A 6 24.20 -24.47 -12.03
C GLU A 6 22.83 -24.96 -11.57
N GLY A 7 22.60 -26.29 -11.58
CA GLY A 7 21.38 -26.90 -11.05
C GLY A 7 21.20 -26.65 -9.54
N LEU A 8 22.28 -26.69 -8.77
CA LEU A 8 22.26 -26.37 -7.34
C LEU A 8 21.95 -24.89 -7.08
N LYS A 9 22.56 -23.96 -7.85
CA LYS A 9 22.27 -22.52 -7.75
C LYS A 9 20.82 -22.19 -8.09
N LEU A 10 20.27 -22.79 -9.15
CA LEU A 10 18.87 -22.58 -9.55
C LEU A 10 17.90 -23.07 -8.46
N SER A 11 18.16 -24.27 -7.90
CA SER A 11 17.34 -24.81 -6.81
C SER A 11 17.40 -23.96 -5.52
N ALA A 12 18.57 -23.40 -5.20
CA ALA A 12 18.73 -22.52 -4.04
C ALA A 12 17.97 -21.20 -4.21
N ASN A 13 17.98 -20.64 -5.43
CA ASN A 13 17.23 -19.44 -5.77
C ASN A 13 15.71 -19.69 -5.70
N MET A 14 15.23 -20.83 -6.21
CA MET A 14 13.81 -21.20 -6.12
C MET A 14 13.37 -21.35 -4.66
N ALA A 15 14.13 -22.07 -3.84
CA ALA A 15 13.83 -22.23 -2.42
C ALA A 15 13.84 -20.90 -1.64
N GLN A 16 14.64 -19.93 -2.08
CA GLN A 16 14.62 -18.58 -1.51
C GLN A 16 13.36 -17.81 -1.88
N VAL A 17 12.94 -17.87 -3.16
CA VAL A 17 11.71 -17.23 -3.63
C VAL A 17 10.47 -17.81 -2.93
N ASP A 18 10.41 -19.13 -2.76
CA ASP A 18 9.31 -19.78 -2.06
C ASP A 18 9.21 -19.31 -0.61
N ARG A 19 10.35 -19.24 0.11
CA ARG A 19 10.38 -18.69 1.48
C ARG A 19 9.92 -17.24 1.56
N GLN A 20 10.33 -16.41 0.60
CA GLN A 20 9.90 -15.01 0.54
C GLN A 20 8.39 -14.89 0.30
N ASN A 21 7.83 -15.73 -0.57
CA ASN A 21 6.39 -15.78 -0.84
C ASN A 21 5.60 -16.23 0.38
N ASP A 22 6.08 -17.25 1.10
CA ASP A 22 5.42 -17.73 2.32
C ASP A 22 5.45 -16.68 3.42
N GLN A 23 6.58 -16.00 3.62
CA GLN A 23 6.66 -14.85 4.54
C GLN A 23 5.70 -13.72 4.16
N ALA A 24 5.57 -13.42 2.86
CA ALA A 24 4.62 -12.42 2.38
C ALA A 24 3.17 -12.83 2.66
N ARG A 25 2.82 -14.13 2.51
CA ARG A 25 1.49 -14.66 2.82
C ARG A 25 1.17 -14.60 4.31
N ASP A 26 2.09 -15.05 5.15
CA ASP A 26 1.92 -14.99 6.61
C ASP A 26 1.75 -13.55 7.09
N LYS A 27 2.46 -12.62 6.46
CA LYS A 27 2.31 -11.18 6.73
C LYS A 27 0.99 -10.64 6.20
N TYR A 28 0.58 -11.03 4.99
CA TYR A 28 -0.71 -10.64 4.41
C TYR A 28 -1.89 -11.03 5.32
N GLU A 29 -1.91 -12.27 5.81
CA GLU A 29 -2.97 -12.76 6.71
C GLU A 29 -3.02 -11.97 8.02
N ARG A 30 -1.85 -11.61 8.58
CA ARG A 30 -1.76 -10.81 9.81
C ARG A 30 -2.25 -9.38 9.61
N ILE A 31 -1.92 -8.73 8.49
CA ILE A 31 -2.25 -7.32 8.27
C ILE A 31 -3.66 -7.13 7.70
N TYR A 32 -4.10 -8.00 6.78
CA TYR A 32 -5.32 -7.78 5.99
C TYR A 32 -6.38 -8.87 6.13
N GLY A 33 -6.10 -9.97 6.84
CA GLY A 33 -7.07 -11.04 7.09
C GLY A 33 -8.22 -10.64 8.02
N ALA A 34 -9.00 -11.63 8.48
CA ALA A 34 -10.23 -11.41 9.26
C ALA A 34 -10.06 -10.66 10.60
N HIS A 35 -8.83 -10.59 11.10
CA HIS A 35 -8.40 -9.85 12.32
C HIS A 35 -7.47 -8.67 12.00
N GLY A 36 -7.33 -8.31 10.73
CA GLY A 36 -6.34 -7.37 10.24
C GLY A 36 -6.39 -5.98 10.86
N LEU A 37 -5.41 -5.18 10.46
CA LEU A 37 -5.08 -3.86 10.99
C LEU A 37 -6.29 -2.96 11.17
N GLY A 38 -7.12 -2.82 10.13
CA GLY A 38 -8.28 -1.93 10.18
C GLY A 38 -9.34 -2.37 11.18
N LYS A 39 -9.58 -3.67 11.32
CA LYS A 39 -10.54 -4.18 12.32
C LYS A 39 -10.00 -3.96 13.73
N THR A 40 -8.72 -4.22 13.96
CA THR A 40 -8.09 -4.08 15.28
C THR A 40 -8.03 -2.61 15.72
N ALA A 41 -7.51 -1.72 14.88
CA ALA A 41 -7.40 -0.29 15.21
C ALA A 41 -8.79 0.36 15.38
N PHE A 42 -9.74 0.10 14.47
CA PHE A 42 -11.09 0.65 14.56
C PHE A 42 -11.85 0.15 15.80
N LEU A 43 -11.77 -1.15 16.11
CA LEU A 43 -12.41 -1.69 17.32
C LEU A 43 -11.83 -1.08 18.58
N ARG A 44 -10.51 -0.84 18.65
CA ARG A 44 -9.86 -0.22 19.82
C ARG A 44 -10.37 1.20 20.05
N VAL A 45 -10.42 2.02 18.99
CA VAL A 45 -10.99 3.38 19.05
C VAL A 45 -12.46 3.33 19.49
N ARG A 46 -13.25 2.40 18.93
CA ARG A 46 -14.67 2.24 19.29
C ARG A 46 -14.88 1.81 20.75
N MET A 47 -14.06 0.89 21.24
CA MET A 47 -14.24 0.30 22.58
C MET A 47 -13.74 1.21 23.70
N TYR A 48 -12.65 1.95 23.47
CA TYR A 48 -11.96 2.69 24.52
C TYR A 48 -11.94 4.21 24.29
N GLY A 49 -12.33 4.70 23.11
CA GLY A 49 -12.30 6.13 22.80
C GLY A 49 -10.95 6.75 23.15
N ALA A 50 -10.96 7.96 23.70
CA ALA A 50 -9.74 8.66 24.17
C ALA A 50 -8.96 7.89 25.27
N GLU A 51 -9.59 6.91 25.95
CA GLU A 51 -8.93 6.09 26.96
C GLU A 51 -8.04 5.00 26.36
N ALA A 52 -8.17 4.71 25.05
CA ALA A 52 -7.30 3.78 24.32
C ALA A 52 -5.81 4.15 24.46
N PHE A 53 -5.50 5.45 24.46
CA PHE A 53 -4.12 5.98 24.53
C PHE A 53 -3.54 5.93 25.95
N LYS A 54 -4.40 5.91 26.99
CA LYS A 54 -3.95 5.70 28.37
C LYS A 54 -3.57 4.24 28.63
N GLN A 55 -4.13 3.31 27.85
CA GLN A 55 -3.94 1.86 28.02
C GLN A 55 -2.80 1.28 27.18
N ALA A 56 -2.46 1.89 26.03
CA ALA A 56 -1.20 1.58 25.37
C ALA A 56 -0.09 2.23 26.19
N GLU A 57 0.48 1.47 27.14
CA GLU A 57 1.64 1.90 27.93
C GLU A 57 2.66 2.57 27.01
N VAL A 58 2.78 3.88 27.13
CA VAL A 58 3.88 4.63 26.54
C VAL A 58 5.13 4.01 27.15
N SER A 59 5.85 3.19 26.37
CA SER A 59 7.18 2.76 26.78
C SER A 59 7.97 4.00 27.17
N ALA A 60 8.68 3.95 28.30
CA ALA A 60 9.46 5.06 28.83
C ALA A 60 10.49 5.59 27.80
N ASP A 61 10.80 4.81 26.77
CA ASP A 61 11.76 5.10 25.72
C ASP A 61 11.19 5.87 24.51
N CYS A 62 9.89 6.24 24.50
CA CYS A 62 9.32 7.00 23.38
C CYS A 62 9.85 8.44 23.33
N SER A 63 10.36 8.86 22.16
CA SER A 63 10.76 10.26 21.94
C SER A 63 9.53 11.20 21.94
N PRO A 64 9.72 12.51 22.21
CA PRO A 64 8.64 13.50 22.12
C PRO A 64 7.95 13.50 20.74
N GLU A 65 8.71 13.29 19.68
CA GLU A 65 8.20 13.21 18.31
C GLU A 65 7.32 11.98 18.11
N GLN A 66 7.73 10.82 18.62
CA GLN A 66 6.94 9.59 18.58
C GLN A 66 5.62 9.77 19.35
N LEU A 67 5.65 10.40 20.52
CA LEU A 67 4.44 10.68 21.31
C LEU A 67 3.48 11.60 20.56
N SER A 68 4.00 12.68 19.98
CA SER A 68 3.21 13.61 19.17
C SER A 68 2.58 12.94 17.95
N ARG A 69 3.32 12.08 17.25
CA ARG A 69 2.83 11.32 16.08
C ARG A 69 1.72 10.33 16.46
N LYS A 70 1.88 9.60 17.57
CA LYS A 70 0.85 8.68 18.08
C LYS A 70 -0.43 9.41 18.45
N GLN A 71 -0.33 10.54 19.17
CA GLN A 71 -1.49 11.35 19.53
C GLN A 71 -2.25 11.86 18.29
N ARG A 72 -1.53 12.42 17.29
CA ARG A 72 -2.16 12.90 16.05
C ARG A 72 -2.83 11.79 15.25
N SER A 73 -2.25 10.57 15.24
CA SER A 73 -2.87 9.41 14.58
C SER A 73 -4.16 9.00 15.27
N PHE A 74 -4.18 9.01 16.59
CA PHE A 74 -5.38 8.74 17.36
C PHE A 74 -6.48 9.79 17.10
N ASP A 75 -6.14 11.08 17.18
CA ASP A 75 -7.11 12.17 16.94
C ASP A 75 -7.74 12.07 15.55
N PHE A 76 -6.96 11.68 14.54
CA PHE A 76 -7.44 11.40 13.20
C PHE A 76 -8.44 10.23 13.16
N LEU A 77 -8.15 9.12 13.82
CA LEU A 77 -9.06 7.97 13.84
C LEU A 77 -10.35 8.27 14.62
N LEU A 78 -10.23 8.99 15.73
CA LEU A 78 -11.38 9.40 16.53
C LEU A 78 -12.29 10.33 15.72
N SER A 79 -11.74 11.27 14.96
CA SER A 79 -12.54 12.18 14.16
C SER A 79 -13.30 11.47 13.03
N ILE A 80 -12.68 10.45 12.40
CA ILE A 80 -13.34 9.58 11.41
C ILE A 80 -14.47 8.81 12.09
N HIS A 81 -14.24 8.26 13.28
CA HIS A 81 -15.24 7.53 14.04
C HIS A 81 -16.44 8.41 14.43
N GLU A 82 -16.18 9.62 14.91
CA GLU A 82 -17.20 10.56 15.39
C GLU A 82 -17.88 11.35 14.26
N GLY A 83 -17.38 11.26 13.03
CA GLY A 83 -17.90 12.03 11.89
C GLY A 83 -17.69 13.54 11.99
N LYS A 84 -16.76 14.01 12.85
CA LYS A 84 -16.53 15.44 13.14
C LYS A 84 -15.58 16.13 12.15
N GLY A 85 -15.36 15.53 10.98
CA GLY A 85 -14.37 15.95 9.98
C GLY A 85 -13.06 15.16 10.06
N LYS A 86 -12.22 15.27 9.05
CA LYS A 86 -10.94 14.54 8.92
C LYS A 86 -9.80 15.56 9.12
N PRO A 87 -9.11 15.61 10.28
CA PRO A 87 -7.92 16.44 10.43
C PRO A 87 -6.86 15.95 9.44
N SER A 88 -5.82 16.75 9.21
CA SER A 88 -4.73 16.33 8.34
C SER A 88 -4.14 15.01 8.83
N ASN A 89 -4.01 14.05 7.91
CA ASN A 89 -3.37 12.78 8.21
C ASN A 89 -1.90 13.05 8.63
N PRO A 90 -1.42 12.53 9.77
CA PRO A 90 -0.05 12.75 10.24
C PRO A 90 1.04 12.19 9.31
N PHE A 91 0.68 11.29 8.39
CA PHE A 91 1.56 10.73 7.36
C PHE A 91 1.32 11.37 5.98
N ALA A 92 0.54 12.45 5.90
CA ALA A 92 0.37 13.20 4.66
C ALA A 92 1.73 13.70 4.14
N GLY A 93 1.93 13.61 2.82
CA GLY A 93 3.17 14.02 2.14
C GLY A 93 4.24 12.93 2.04
N LEU A 94 4.07 11.77 2.69
CA LEU A 94 4.90 10.61 2.43
C LEU A 94 4.56 9.99 1.06
N SER A 95 5.57 9.42 0.41
CA SER A 95 5.39 8.66 -0.82
C SER A 95 4.65 7.34 -0.56
N ARG A 96 4.04 6.78 -1.61
CA ARG A 96 3.33 5.49 -1.52
C ARG A 96 4.23 4.36 -0.98
N PRO A 97 5.50 4.19 -1.40
CA PRO A 97 6.38 3.16 -0.82
C PRO A 97 6.70 3.40 0.65
N GLU A 98 6.91 4.65 1.08
CA GLU A 98 7.12 4.98 2.49
C GLU A 98 5.89 4.64 3.34
N LEU A 99 4.70 4.96 2.85
CA LEU A 99 3.46 4.60 3.52
C LEU A 99 3.25 3.08 3.58
N ALA A 100 3.54 2.36 2.49
CA ALA A 100 3.48 0.90 2.47
C ALA A 100 4.42 0.29 3.51
N ALA A 101 5.65 0.81 3.62
CA ALA A 101 6.62 0.37 4.62
C ALA A 101 6.10 0.56 6.06
N ILE A 102 5.44 1.69 6.36
CA ILE A 102 4.83 1.93 7.67
C ILE A 102 3.69 0.94 7.93
N VAL A 103 2.76 0.78 6.99
CA VAL A 103 1.63 -0.18 7.12
C VAL A 103 2.14 -1.59 7.42
N GLU A 104 3.26 -1.95 6.82
CA GLU A 104 3.90 -3.25 6.91
C GLU A 104 4.90 -3.39 8.05
N ASP A 105 5.16 -2.34 8.83
CA ASP A 105 6.08 -2.40 9.95
C ASP A 105 5.49 -3.22 11.10
N GLU A 106 6.14 -4.32 11.44
CA GLU A 106 5.82 -5.15 12.61
C GLU A 106 6.95 -5.13 13.64
N SER A 107 7.93 -4.22 13.48
CA SER A 107 9.08 -4.11 14.38
C SER A 107 8.74 -3.49 15.73
N GLY A 108 7.62 -2.75 15.80
CA GLY A 108 7.16 -2.04 16.99
C GLY A 108 7.48 -0.55 16.99
N GLU A 109 8.10 0.00 15.94
CA GLU A 109 8.30 1.44 15.78
C GLU A 109 6.96 2.19 15.64
N TYR A 110 6.00 1.58 14.92
CA TYR A 110 4.66 2.13 14.71
C TYR A 110 3.59 1.29 15.41
N THR A 111 2.63 1.96 16.05
CA THR A 111 1.45 1.28 16.63
C THR A 111 0.46 0.86 15.55
N ASP A 112 -0.47 -0.04 15.87
CA ASP A 112 -1.55 -0.43 14.94
C ASP A 112 -2.37 0.78 14.46
N GLU A 113 -2.58 1.78 15.31
CA GLU A 113 -3.26 3.02 14.94
C GLU A 113 -2.45 3.80 13.92
N GLU A 114 -1.16 4.01 14.16
CA GLU A 114 -0.27 4.70 13.24
C GLU A 114 -0.22 4.00 11.88
N ARG A 115 -0.06 2.69 11.89
CA ARG A 115 -0.09 1.85 10.67
C ARG A 115 -1.44 1.97 9.95
N TYR A 116 -2.56 2.02 10.68
CA TYR A 116 -3.89 2.16 10.07
C TYR A 116 -4.11 3.56 9.48
N VAL A 117 -3.58 4.60 10.13
CA VAL A 117 -3.61 5.96 9.60
C VAL A 117 -2.70 6.10 8.36
N ALA A 118 -1.55 5.44 8.33
CA ALA A 118 -0.73 5.33 7.13
C ALA A 118 -1.45 4.58 6.00
N LEU A 119 -2.24 3.53 6.31
CA LEU A 119 -3.09 2.85 5.33
C LEU A 119 -4.14 3.79 4.74
N HIS A 120 -4.73 4.68 5.54
CA HIS A 120 -5.64 5.71 5.05
C HIS A 120 -4.93 6.67 4.07
N ALA A 121 -3.78 7.22 4.43
CA ALA A 121 -3.01 8.11 3.55
C ALA A 121 -2.64 7.40 2.23
N LYS A 122 -2.21 6.13 2.32
CA LYS A 122 -1.87 5.32 1.16
C LYS A 122 -3.08 5.07 0.27
N SER A 123 -4.24 4.79 0.86
CA SER A 123 -5.48 4.56 0.11
C SER A 123 -5.98 5.83 -0.55
N ASP A 124 -5.80 6.99 0.09
CA ASP A 124 -6.10 8.30 -0.50
C ASP A 124 -5.20 8.55 -1.73
N LEU A 125 -3.88 8.29 -1.64
CA LEU A 125 -2.96 8.37 -2.78
C LEU A 125 -3.31 7.39 -3.90
N ASP A 126 -3.61 6.13 -3.57
CA ASP A 126 -4.02 5.12 -4.55
C ASP A 126 -5.32 5.55 -5.26
N PHE A 127 -6.26 6.15 -4.52
CA PHE A 127 -7.49 6.69 -5.08
C PHE A 127 -7.24 7.86 -6.04
N GLU A 128 -6.43 8.85 -5.64
CA GLU A 128 -6.06 9.98 -6.48
C GLU A 128 -5.33 9.53 -7.76
N TYR A 129 -4.40 8.56 -7.63
CA TYR A 129 -3.69 7.96 -8.76
C TYR A 129 -4.66 7.31 -9.76
N PHE A 130 -5.59 6.48 -9.29
CA PHE A 130 -6.55 5.85 -10.18
C PHE A 130 -7.58 6.84 -10.72
N GLN A 131 -7.97 7.86 -9.96
CA GLN A 131 -8.84 8.93 -10.43
C GLN A 131 -8.18 9.71 -11.58
N ALA A 132 -6.91 10.09 -11.44
CA ALA A 132 -6.14 10.74 -12.49
C ALA A 132 -6.05 9.85 -13.75
N SER A 133 -5.76 8.56 -13.59
CA SER A 133 -5.68 7.63 -14.74
C SER A 133 -7.02 7.40 -15.45
N THR A 134 -8.14 7.36 -14.71
CA THR A 134 -9.48 7.14 -15.29
C THR A 134 -10.03 8.38 -16.00
N SER A 135 -9.50 9.57 -15.72
CA SER A 135 -9.87 10.80 -16.44
C SER A 135 -9.54 10.75 -17.94
N PHE A 136 -8.60 9.91 -18.35
CA PHE A 136 -8.29 9.67 -19.76
C PHE A 136 -9.34 8.78 -20.46
N ILE A 137 -9.98 7.87 -19.70
CA ILE A 137 -11.06 7.04 -20.19
C ILE A 137 -12.34 7.87 -20.35
N PHE A 138 -12.68 8.67 -19.33
CA PHE A 138 -13.88 9.49 -19.31
C PHE A 138 -13.51 10.97 -19.19
N PRO A 139 -13.75 11.83 -20.20
CA PRO A 139 -14.48 11.66 -21.47
C PRO A 139 -13.61 11.29 -22.70
N GLY A 140 -12.30 11.05 -22.52
CA GLY A 140 -11.33 10.94 -23.62
C GLY A 140 -11.38 9.64 -24.44
N GLY A 141 -11.98 8.57 -23.92
CA GLY A 141 -12.07 7.26 -24.57
C GLY A 141 -10.72 6.56 -24.79
N ASP A 142 -9.65 7.05 -24.17
CA ASP A 142 -8.30 6.50 -24.26
C ASP A 142 -7.96 5.70 -23.00
N ALA A 143 -7.94 4.38 -23.13
CA ALA A 143 -7.63 3.48 -22.02
C ALA A 143 -6.13 3.21 -21.84
N ARG A 144 -5.25 3.67 -22.76
CA ARG A 144 -3.80 3.41 -22.66
C ARG A 144 -3.22 3.97 -21.37
N PRO A 145 -3.52 5.22 -20.94
CA PRO A 145 -3.03 5.77 -19.68
C PRO A 145 -3.41 4.92 -18.47
N PHE A 146 -4.64 4.38 -18.45
CA PHE A 146 -5.12 3.52 -17.38
C PHE A 146 -4.42 2.16 -17.35
N TYR A 147 -4.25 1.51 -18.51
CA TYR A 147 -3.52 0.23 -18.54
C TYR A 147 -2.05 0.41 -18.18
N ARG A 148 -1.41 1.48 -18.67
CA ARG A 148 -0.03 1.81 -18.32
C ARG A 148 0.12 2.11 -16.83
N SER A 149 -0.79 2.89 -16.25
CA SER A 149 -0.77 3.21 -14.83
C SER A 149 -1.02 1.98 -13.96
N TYR A 150 -1.90 1.07 -14.38
CA TYR A 150 -2.13 -0.16 -13.63
C TYR A 150 -0.90 -1.09 -13.65
N ILE A 151 -0.18 -1.16 -14.77
CA ILE A 151 1.11 -1.89 -14.84
C ILE A 151 2.14 -1.24 -13.89
N GLU A 152 2.31 0.07 -13.99
CA GLU A 152 3.22 0.83 -13.10
C GLU A 152 2.86 0.62 -11.62
N PHE A 153 1.57 0.65 -11.30
CA PHE A 153 1.08 0.39 -9.95
C PHE A 153 1.46 -1.01 -9.47
N LEU A 154 1.20 -2.06 -10.28
CA LEU A 154 1.54 -3.44 -9.95
C LEU A 154 3.06 -3.63 -9.75
N ASP A 155 3.88 -2.94 -10.54
CA ASP A 155 5.35 -2.99 -10.47
C ASP A 155 5.92 -2.31 -9.22
N ASN A 156 5.16 -1.39 -8.62
CA ASN A 156 5.52 -0.66 -7.40
C ASN A 156 4.86 -1.23 -6.12
N LEU A 157 4.19 -2.38 -6.20
CA LEU A 157 3.64 -3.06 -5.02
C LEU A 157 4.72 -3.77 -4.24
N SER A 158 4.61 -3.74 -2.91
CA SER A 158 5.38 -4.69 -2.09
C SER A 158 4.95 -6.14 -2.39
N PRO A 159 5.78 -7.14 -2.04
CA PRO A 159 5.38 -8.54 -2.13
C PRO A 159 4.08 -8.86 -1.36
N VAL A 160 3.86 -8.20 -0.22
CA VAL A 160 2.64 -8.40 0.60
C VAL A 160 1.43 -7.79 -0.10
N GLU A 161 1.56 -6.60 -0.66
CA GLU A 161 0.47 -5.95 -1.38
C GLU A 161 0.07 -6.73 -2.63
N ARG A 162 1.05 -7.33 -3.34
CA ARG A 162 0.82 -8.07 -4.59
C ARG A 162 -0.14 -9.24 -4.40
N LEU A 163 -0.21 -9.82 -3.20
CA LEU A 163 -1.10 -10.94 -2.86
C LEU A 163 -2.59 -10.59 -2.92
N ARG A 164 -2.95 -9.31 -2.92
CA ARG A 164 -4.33 -8.83 -3.12
C ARG A 164 -4.81 -8.96 -4.55
N TYR A 165 -3.88 -9.11 -5.48
CA TYR A 165 -4.14 -9.06 -6.90
C TYR A 165 -3.88 -10.44 -7.50
N PRO A 166 -4.76 -10.94 -8.39
CA PRO A 166 -4.55 -12.19 -9.10
C PRO A 166 -3.15 -12.33 -9.73
N ALA A 167 -2.65 -13.56 -9.74
CA ALA A 167 -1.49 -13.91 -10.54
C ALA A 167 -1.82 -13.76 -12.03
N GLY A 168 -0.89 -13.24 -12.83
CA GLY A 168 -1.12 -13.02 -14.27
C GLY A 168 -1.81 -11.71 -14.63
N ASP A 169 -2.23 -10.90 -13.65
CA ASP A 169 -2.94 -9.64 -13.93
C ASP A 169 -2.09 -8.62 -14.69
N ARG A 170 -0.79 -8.57 -14.41
CA ARG A 170 0.14 -7.68 -15.10
C ARG A 170 0.20 -8.02 -16.58
N GLU A 171 0.42 -9.28 -16.91
CA GLU A 171 0.50 -9.82 -18.27
C GLU A 171 -0.84 -9.69 -19.01
N LYS A 172 -1.96 -9.80 -18.29
CA LYS A 172 -3.29 -9.53 -18.82
C LYS A 172 -3.42 -8.06 -19.23
N VAL A 173 -3.00 -7.13 -18.37
CA VAL A 173 -3.11 -5.69 -18.63
C VAL A 173 -2.14 -5.24 -19.73
N GLU A 174 -0.94 -5.82 -19.80
CA GLU A 174 0.01 -5.59 -20.91
C GLU A 174 -0.59 -5.95 -22.26
N ARG A 175 -1.36 -7.04 -22.33
CA ARG A 175 -2.08 -7.42 -23.57
C ARG A 175 -3.14 -6.40 -23.94
N PHE A 176 -3.88 -5.85 -22.97
CA PHE A 176 -4.87 -4.79 -23.24
C PHE A 176 -4.21 -3.49 -23.68
N LEU A 177 -3.09 -3.10 -23.07
CA LEU A 177 -2.31 -1.95 -23.50
C LEU A 177 -1.83 -2.13 -24.95
N ALA A 178 -1.23 -3.28 -25.27
CA ALA A 178 -0.73 -3.56 -26.61
C ALA A 178 -1.84 -3.50 -27.69
N GLN A 179 -3.06 -3.93 -27.37
CA GLN A 179 -4.22 -3.82 -28.26
C GLN A 179 -4.61 -2.36 -28.52
N GLU A 180 -4.67 -1.55 -27.47
CA GLU A 180 -4.98 -0.12 -27.61
C GLU A 180 -3.86 0.65 -28.33
N GLU A 181 -2.60 0.28 -28.12
CA GLU A 181 -1.47 0.87 -28.83
C GLU A 181 -1.45 0.52 -30.33
N GLN A 182 -1.96 -0.64 -30.73
CA GLN A 182 -2.16 -0.96 -32.15
C GLN A 182 -3.22 -0.06 -32.80
N ARG A 183 -4.24 0.35 -32.03
CA ARG A 183 -5.35 1.18 -32.50
C ARG A 183 -5.01 2.67 -32.54
N LEU A 184 -4.30 3.16 -31.52
CA LEU A 184 -4.09 4.60 -31.28
C LEU A 184 -2.62 5.04 -31.32
N GLY A 185 -1.70 4.10 -31.53
CA GLY A 185 -0.26 4.33 -31.37
C GLY A 185 0.22 4.18 -29.93
N LYS A 186 1.54 4.17 -29.75
CA LYS A 186 2.16 4.01 -28.43
C LYS A 186 2.07 5.29 -27.60
N LEU A 187 2.01 5.12 -26.28
CA LEU A 187 2.27 6.22 -25.35
C LEU A 187 3.76 6.61 -25.36
N PRO A 188 4.10 7.83 -24.92
CA PRO A 188 5.49 8.17 -24.59
C PRO A 188 6.09 7.15 -23.60
N ALA A 189 7.37 6.84 -23.76
CA ALA A 189 8.02 5.79 -22.96
C ALA A 189 8.07 6.15 -21.47
N GLU A 190 8.19 7.44 -21.20
CA GLU A 190 8.23 8.12 -19.91
C GLU A 190 6.84 8.38 -19.30
N PHE A 191 5.74 7.98 -19.96
CA PHE A 191 4.41 8.23 -19.42
C PHE A 191 4.22 7.59 -18.04
N SER A 192 3.93 8.43 -17.03
CA SER A 192 3.62 8.04 -15.65
C SER A 192 2.52 8.95 -15.09
N ILE A 193 1.55 8.35 -14.39
CA ILE A 193 0.54 9.13 -13.69
C ILE A 193 1.13 9.83 -12.45
N TRP A 194 2.15 9.23 -11.81
CA TRP A 194 2.82 9.85 -10.66
C TRP A 194 3.53 11.14 -11.06
N GLU A 195 4.22 11.14 -12.20
CA GLU A 195 4.88 12.33 -12.72
C GLU A 195 3.90 13.44 -13.10
N LEU A 196 2.72 13.08 -13.62
CA LEU A 196 1.66 14.04 -13.93
C LEU A 196 1.07 14.65 -12.66
N MET A 197 0.83 13.84 -11.62
CA MET A 197 0.33 14.32 -10.33
C MET A 197 1.33 15.23 -9.61
N ALA A 198 2.63 15.01 -9.80
CA ALA A 198 3.67 15.85 -9.19
C ALA A 198 3.81 17.25 -9.83
N GLN A 199 3.20 17.48 -11.00
CA GLN A 199 3.28 18.73 -11.76
C GLN A 199 2.05 19.65 -11.58
N GLY A 200 0.99 19.16 -10.95
CA GLY A 200 -0.27 19.90 -10.70
C GLY A 200 -0.36 20.44 -9.28
#